data_AF-A0A1G5LP11-F1
#
_entry.id   AF-A0A1G5LP11-F1
#
_cell.length_a   1.000
_cell.length_b   1.000
_cell.length_c   1.000
_cell.angle_alpha   90.00
_cell.angle_beta   90.00
_cell.angle_gamma   90.00
#
_symmetry.space_group_name_H-M   'P 1'
#
loop_
_entity.id
_entity.type
_entity.pdbx_description
1 polymer ?
#
loop_
_entity_poly.entity_id
_entity_poly.type
_entity_poly.pdbx_seq_one_letter_code
_entity_poly.pdbx_strand_id
1 'polypeptide(L)'
;MVRPLGRLIGLLLLGSSTALAHDWYPASCCSDKDCRALAEESGETVAETRDGWQLWDGRGIARGIARLSPDQHFHLCESPARKIICFFAPPGGS
;
A
#
# COMPACT_ATOMS: atom_id res chain seq x y z
N MET A 1 39.35 -44.92 -23.21
CA MET A 1 38.23 -44.11 -23.73
C MET A 1 37.38 -43.68 -22.55
N VAL A 2 37.35 -42.37 -22.27
CA VAL A 2 36.69 -41.76 -21.10
C VAL A 2 35.27 -41.32 -21.50
N ARG A 3 34.26 -41.58 -20.67
CA ARG A 3 32.97 -40.87 -20.72
C ARG A 3 32.68 -40.35 -19.31
N PRO A 4 32.72 -39.04 -19.06
CA PRO A 4 32.41 -38.52 -17.74
C PRO A 4 30.89 -38.47 -17.54
N LEU A 5 30.45 -38.96 -16.38
CA LEU A 5 29.08 -38.85 -15.90
C LEU A 5 28.87 -37.41 -15.41
N GLY A 6 28.31 -36.55 -16.26
CA GLY A 6 28.04 -35.15 -15.95
C GLY A 6 26.93 -35.03 -14.89
N ARG A 7 27.28 -34.59 -13.68
CA ARG A 7 26.32 -34.12 -12.67
C ARG A 7 25.75 -32.78 -13.10
N LEU A 8 24.47 -32.74 -13.45
CA LEU A 8 23.72 -31.51 -13.66
C LEU A 8 23.55 -30.80 -12.31
N ILE A 9 24.25 -29.68 -12.13
CA ILE A 9 23.99 -28.73 -11.04
C ILE A 9 22.74 -27.94 -11.43
N GLY A 10 21.62 -28.23 -10.78
CA GLY A 10 20.38 -27.46 -10.92
C GLY A 10 20.55 -26.07 -10.30
N LEU A 11 20.61 -25.04 -11.14
CA LEU A 11 20.69 -23.65 -10.71
C LEU A 11 19.28 -23.17 -10.30
N LEU A 12 19.01 -23.08 -8.99
CA LEU A 12 17.81 -22.40 -8.49
C LEU A 12 17.95 -20.90 -8.74
N LEU A 13 17.27 -20.40 -9.78
CA LEU A 13 17.05 -18.98 -10.01
C LEU A 13 16.04 -18.48 -8.98
N LEU A 14 16.54 -17.89 -7.90
CA LEU A 14 15.74 -17.07 -6.98
C LEU A 14 15.32 -15.81 -7.74
N GLY A 15 14.15 -15.87 -8.38
CA GLY A 15 13.52 -14.70 -8.97
C GLY A 15 13.26 -13.66 -7.88
N SER A 16 13.97 -12.53 -7.95
CA SER A 16 13.70 -11.37 -7.09
C SER A 16 12.42 -10.73 -7.61
N SER A 17 11.29 -11.07 -7.01
CA SER A 17 10.05 -10.31 -7.17
C SER A 17 10.33 -8.90 -6.64
N THR A 18 10.54 -7.93 -7.52
CA THR A 18 10.44 -6.53 -7.13
C THR A 18 9.00 -6.33 -6.70
N ALA A 19 8.76 -6.26 -5.39
CA ALA A 19 7.43 -5.98 -4.87
C ALA A 19 6.94 -4.69 -5.51
N LEU A 20 5.87 -4.72 -6.31
CA LEU A 20 5.31 -3.55 -7.01
C LEU A 20 4.54 -2.61 -6.06
N ALA A 21 4.92 -2.57 -4.78
CA ALA A 21 4.23 -1.78 -3.77
C ALA A 21 4.41 -0.26 -4.00
N HIS A 22 5.43 0.14 -4.77
CA HIS A 22 5.82 1.55 -4.93
C HIS A 22 5.24 2.23 -6.19
N ASP A 23 4.71 1.49 -7.17
CA ASP A 23 4.39 2.08 -8.50
C ASP A 23 3.04 2.83 -8.54
N TRP A 24 2.20 2.69 -7.52
CA TRP A 24 0.85 3.26 -7.49
C TRP A 24 0.71 4.51 -6.60
N TYR A 25 1.74 4.83 -5.80
CA TYR A 25 1.77 6.05 -5.00
C TYR A 25 2.49 7.17 -5.76
N PRO A 26 1.84 8.33 -5.95
CA PRO A 26 2.54 9.45 -6.55
C PRO A 26 3.60 10.01 -5.61
N ALA A 27 4.74 10.43 -6.18
CA ALA A 27 5.86 11.01 -5.44
C ALA A 27 5.44 12.18 -4.50
N SER A 28 4.34 12.88 -4.81
CA SER A 28 3.79 13.96 -3.98
C SER A 28 3.19 13.51 -2.64
N CYS A 29 2.94 12.22 -2.43
CA CYS A 29 2.30 11.71 -1.21
C CYS A 29 3.31 11.55 -0.08
N CYS A 30 4.23 10.59 -0.21
CA CYS A 30 5.19 10.23 0.84
C CYS A 30 6.64 10.28 0.33
N SER A 31 6.93 11.19 -0.60
CA SER A 31 8.24 11.34 -1.24
C SER A 31 8.75 10.03 -1.84
N ASP A 32 7.90 9.37 -2.63
CA ASP A 32 8.15 8.07 -3.27
C ASP A 32 8.28 6.87 -2.32
N LYS A 33 7.95 7.06 -1.03
CA LYS A 33 7.74 5.97 -0.08
C LYS A 33 6.29 5.54 -0.10
N ASP A 34 6.07 4.26 0.22
CA ASP A 34 4.73 3.69 0.33
C ASP A 34 3.91 4.43 1.40
N CYS A 35 2.65 4.73 1.07
CA CYS A 35 1.70 5.17 2.08
C CYS A 35 1.39 3.97 2.99
N ARG A 36 1.37 4.21 4.30
CA ARG A 36 1.20 3.13 5.28
C ARG A 36 -0.24 2.61 5.22
N ALA A 37 -0.40 1.28 5.16
CA ALA A 37 -1.71 0.64 5.29
C ALA A 37 -2.31 0.91 6.68
N LEU A 38 -3.59 1.26 6.73
CA LEU A 38 -4.35 1.36 7.96
C LEU A 38 -4.83 -0.04 8.37
N ALA A 39 -4.65 -0.37 9.63
CA ALA A 39 -4.91 -1.70 10.18
C ALA A 39 -5.94 -1.62 11.31
N GLU A 40 -7.10 -2.27 11.12
CA GLU A 40 -8.15 -2.29 12.14
C GLU A 40 -7.69 -2.96 13.44
N GLU A 41 -6.83 -3.98 13.34
CA GLU A 41 -6.23 -4.65 14.50
C GLU A 41 -5.35 -3.72 15.34
N SER A 42 -4.85 -2.64 14.75
CA SER A 42 -4.10 -1.57 15.43
C SER A 42 -5.00 -0.41 15.90
N GLY A 43 -6.33 -0.55 15.75
CA GLY A 43 -7.30 0.49 16.10
C GLY A 43 -7.42 1.60 15.06
N GLU A 44 -6.85 1.44 13.87
CA GLU A 44 -6.87 2.44 12.80
C GLU A 44 -8.08 2.24 11.86
N THR A 45 -9.28 2.30 12.44
CA THR A 45 -10.52 2.10 11.69
C THR A 45 -10.86 3.26 10.77
N VAL A 46 -11.56 2.96 9.69
CA VAL A 46 -12.11 3.95 8.75
C VAL A 46 -13.59 3.67 8.54
N ALA A 47 -14.42 4.63 8.90
CA ALA A 47 -15.86 4.56 8.65
C ALA A 47 -16.21 5.35 7.40
N GLU A 48 -16.94 4.73 6.47
CA GLU A 48 -17.53 5.48 5.36
C GLU A 48 -18.70 6.34 5.84
N THR A 49 -18.81 7.54 5.30
CA THR A 49 -19.86 8.51 5.59
C THR A 49 -20.44 9.05 4.29
N ARG A 50 -21.55 9.80 4.38
CA ARG A 50 -22.12 10.48 3.21
C ARG A 50 -21.12 11.40 2.52
N ASP A 51 -20.25 12.07 3.28
CA ASP A 51 -19.39 13.13 2.78
C ASP A 51 -17.96 12.61 2.43
N GLY A 52 -17.66 11.35 2.74
CA GLY A 52 -16.38 10.69 2.47
C GLY A 52 -16.05 9.65 3.54
N TRP A 53 -14.92 9.78 4.21
CA TRP A 53 -14.48 8.84 5.25
C TRP A 53 -14.15 9.56 6.55
N GLN A 54 -14.41 8.89 7.68
CA GLN A 54 -13.98 9.32 9.00
C GLN A 54 -12.95 8.34 9.55
N LEU A 55 -11.79 8.87 9.92
CA LEU A 55 -10.72 8.10 10.55
C LEU A 55 -11.00 7.87 12.04
N TRP A 56 -10.37 6.85 12.60
CA TRP A 56 -10.41 6.48 14.03
C TRP A 56 -10.12 7.64 15.00
N ASP A 57 -9.35 8.64 14.57
CA ASP A 57 -8.99 9.81 15.37
C ASP A 57 -9.90 11.03 15.17
N GLY A 58 -11.03 10.83 14.48
CA GLY A 58 -12.05 11.84 14.24
C GLY A 58 -11.81 12.72 13.02
N ARG A 59 -10.65 12.65 12.36
CA ARG A 59 -10.39 13.41 11.13
C ARG A 59 -11.29 12.91 10.00
N GLY A 60 -11.85 13.86 9.23
CA GLY A 60 -12.68 13.57 8.05
C GLY A 60 -11.89 13.77 6.76
N ILE A 61 -12.19 12.93 5.76
CA ILE A 61 -11.60 12.99 4.42
C ILE A 61 -12.74 13.05 3.41
N ALA A 62 -12.80 14.11 2.63
CA ALA A 62 -13.86 14.28 1.64
C ALA A 62 -13.74 13.26 0.50
N ARG A 63 -14.89 12.80 -0.03
CA ARG A 63 -14.93 11.76 -1.06
C ARG A 63 -14.05 12.07 -2.28
N GLY A 64 -14.11 13.32 -2.75
CA GLY A 64 -13.40 13.79 -3.95
C GLY A 64 -11.89 13.95 -3.81
N ILE A 65 -11.32 13.82 -2.61
CA ILE A 65 -9.86 13.91 -2.40
C ILE A 65 -9.20 12.55 -2.15
N ALA A 66 -9.99 11.50 -1.90
CA ALA A 66 -9.45 10.16 -1.78
C ALA A 66 -9.04 9.61 -3.15
N ARG A 67 -8.01 8.78 -3.11
CA ARG A 67 -7.46 8.11 -4.29
C ARG A 67 -7.78 6.62 -4.22
N LEU A 68 -7.72 5.92 -5.36
CA LEU A 68 -8.01 4.50 -5.39
C LEU A 68 -6.84 3.68 -4.85
N SER A 69 -7.11 2.79 -3.90
CA SER A 69 -6.19 1.72 -3.50
C SER A 69 -6.50 0.44 -4.29
N PRO A 70 -5.55 -0.15 -5.04
CA PRO A 70 -5.79 -1.36 -5.82
C PRO A 70 -5.66 -2.65 -4.99
N ASP A 71 -5.19 -2.56 -3.75
CA ASP A 71 -4.84 -3.70 -2.91
C ASP A 71 -5.88 -4.04 -1.83
N GLN A 72 -7.07 -3.46 -1.93
CA GLN A 72 -8.19 -3.62 -0.98
C GLN A 72 -7.96 -3.05 0.43
N HIS A 73 -6.88 -2.30 0.66
CA HIS A 73 -6.62 -1.67 1.96
C HIS A 73 -6.78 -0.15 1.88
N PHE A 74 -6.99 0.48 3.03
CA PHE A 74 -6.86 1.93 3.16
C PHE A 74 -5.40 2.29 3.41
N HIS A 75 -4.92 3.38 2.79
CA HIS A 75 -3.56 3.87 3.05
C HIS A 75 -3.56 5.34 3.39
N LEU A 76 -2.69 5.69 4.34
CA LEU A 76 -2.54 7.06 4.83
C LEU A 76 -1.08 7.48 4.76
N CYS A 77 -0.86 8.66 4.21
CA CYS A 77 0.38 9.39 4.36
C CYS A 77 0.12 10.68 5.14
N GLU A 78 0.91 10.90 6.19
CA GLU A 78 0.84 12.11 7.00
C GLU A 78 2.22 12.68 7.31
N SER A 79 2.27 14.00 7.47
CA SER A 79 3.48 14.69 7.93
C SER A 79 3.72 14.43 9.44
N PRO A 80 4.90 14.72 9.97
CA PRO A 80 5.16 14.69 11.42
C PRO A 80 4.21 15.56 12.24
N ALA A 81 3.65 16.62 11.65
CA ALA A 81 2.63 17.48 12.27
C ALA A 81 1.19 16.92 12.16
N ARG A 82 1.04 15.64 11.77
CA ARG A 82 -0.24 14.93 11.56
C ARG A 82 -1.17 15.54 10.51
N LYS A 83 -0.63 16.40 9.63
CA LYS A 83 -1.34 16.81 8.41
C LYS A 83 -1.42 15.64 7.45
N ILE A 84 -2.65 15.27 7.04
CA ILE A 84 -2.88 14.28 5.99
C ILE A 84 -2.38 14.84 4.66
N ILE A 85 -1.52 14.08 3.98
CA ILE A 85 -0.96 14.43 2.67
C ILE A 85 -1.73 13.70 1.58
N CYS A 86 -1.89 12.39 1.72
CA CYS A 86 -2.67 11.55 0.83
C CYS A 86 -3.45 10.50 1.60
N PHE A 87 -4.59 10.13 1.04
CA PHE A 87 -5.41 9.04 1.51
C PHE A 87 -5.90 8.22 0.33
N PHE A 88 -5.78 6.89 0.46
CA PHE A 88 -6.22 5.92 -0.53
C PHE A 88 -7.30 5.05 0.09
N ALA A 89 -8.37 4.83 -0.65
CA ALA A 89 -9.50 4.01 -0.26
C ALA A 89 -9.67 2.84 -1.23
N PRO A 90 -10.03 1.64 -0.74
CA PRO A 90 -10.30 0.50 -1.60
C PRO A 90 -11.52 0.73 -2.49
N PRO A 91 -11.63 0.00 -3.62
CA PRO A 91 -12.81 0.03 -4.46
C PRO A 91 -14.04 -0.42 -3.66
N GLY A 92 -15.17 0.26 -3.86
CA GLY A 92 -16.43 -0.08 -3.19
C GLY A 92 -16.71 0.75 -1.95
N GLY A 93 -15.67 1.23 -1.24
CA GLY A 93 -15.83 1.98 -0.01
C GLY A 93 -16.33 1.10 1.14
N SER A 94 -15.56 1.09 2.23
CA SER A 94 -15.71 0.25 3.43
C SER A 94 -15.51 -1.25 3.26
#